data_AF-A0A7S2D7Y7-F1
#
_entry.id   AF-A0A7S2D7Y7-F1
#
_cell.length_a   1.000
_cell.length_b   1.000
_cell.length_c   1.000
_cell.angle_alpha   90.00
_cell.angle_beta   90.00
_cell.angle_gamma   90.00
#
_symmetry.space_group_name_H-M   'P 1'
#
loop_
_entity.id
_entity.type
_entity.pdbx_description
1 polymer ?
#
loop_
_entity_poly.entity_id
_entity_poly.type
_entity_poly.pdbx_seq_one_letter_code
_entity_poly.pdbx_strand_id
1 'polypeptide(L)'
;VNNTGRDPSTAWKTPAGEWRLSTFDTMIMGSMDFKSWYRIGKQPGFPVGECPSFFPLPRATPGTGPAPEGAPTPTHVHKSSRGGKDWMVVGTYNAGPPNTNGNWTALLPSVKIDAGNFYASKDFYDPVKGRRINFGWATVPPASTQTLPREATWHAE
;
A
#
# COMPACT_ATOMS: atom_id res chain seq x y z
N VAL A 1 10.23 -21.25 5.71
CA VAL A 1 9.27 -21.41 4.59
C VAL A 1 9.41 -20.22 3.66
N ASN A 2 9.65 -20.42 2.36
CA ASN A 2 9.76 -19.34 1.37
C ASN A 2 8.35 -18.78 1.09
N ASN A 3 8.00 -17.63 1.68
CA ASN A 3 6.63 -17.10 1.69
C ASN A 3 6.39 -15.99 0.65
N THR A 4 7.21 -15.97 -0.39
CA THR A 4 7.12 -15.03 -1.54
C THR A 4 6.00 -15.40 -2.53
N GLY A 5 5.39 -16.59 -2.39
CA GLY A 5 4.36 -17.11 -3.30
C GLY A 5 2.92 -16.72 -2.94
N ARG A 6 2.72 -15.84 -1.94
CA ARG A 6 1.39 -15.41 -1.52
C ARG A 6 1.26 -13.89 -1.50
N ASP A 7 0.03 -13.44 -1.75
CA ASP A 7 -0.42 -12.06 -1.64
C ASP A 7 0.45 -11.03 -2.40
N PRO A 8 0.66 -11.18 -3.72
CA PRO A 8 1.31 -10.11 -4.48
C PRO A 8 0.45 -8.84 -4.45
N SER A 9 1.11 -7.69 -4.24
CA SER A 9 0.47 -6.38 -4.35
C SER A 9 0.04 -6.10 -5.79
N THR A 10 -0.74 -5.02 -5.97
CA THR A 10 -0.81 -4.40 -7.30
C THR A 10 0.58 -3.90 -7.67
N ALA A 11 1.00 -4.10 -8.91
CA ALA A 11 2.30 -3.63 -9.36
C ALA A 11 2.30 -2.12 -9.63
N TRP A 12 3.43 -1.46 -9.38
CA TRP A 12 3.66 -0.06 -9.77
C TRP A 12 4.83 0.02 -10.75
N LYS A 13 4.81 1.01 -11.65
CA LYS A 13 5.88 1.24 -12.61
C LYS A 13 6.82 2.32 -12.08
N THR A 14 8.12 2.06 -12.10
CA THR A 14 9.14 3.05 -11.77
C THR A 14 9.35 4.04 -12.92
N PRO A 15 9.98 5.21 -12.68
CA PRO A 15 10.37 6.14 -13.74
C PRO A 15 11.29 5.52 -14.80
N ALA A 16 12.08 4.51 -14.43
CA ALA A 16 12.94 3.76 -15.36
C ALA A 16 12.17 2.72 -16.20
N GLY A 17 10.86 2.59 -16.01
CA GLY A 17 10.00 1.67 -16.77
C GLY A 17 9.91 0.25 -16.20
N GLU A 18 10.68 -0.08 -15.17
CA GLU A 18 10.61 -1.36 -14.46
C GLU A 18 9.33 -1.43 -13.60
N TRP A 19 8.56 -2.51 -13.75
CA TRP A 19 7.45 -2.85 -12.88
C TRP A 19 7.93 -3.48 -11.59
N ARG A 20 7.30 -3.13 -10.48
CA ARG A 20 7.57 -3.68 -9.15
C ARG A 20 6.29 -4.11 -8.46
N LEU A 21 6.35 -5.19 -7.71
CA LEU A 21 5.31 -5.57 -6.75
C LEU A 21 5.97 -6.04 -5.44
N SER A 22 5.23 -5.97 -4.34
CA SER A 22 5.65 -6.51 -3.04
C SER A 22 4.86 -7.77 -2.71
N THR A 23 5.51 -8.70 -2.01
CA THR A 23 4.88 -9.92 -1.46
C THR A 23 4.67 -9.81 0.05
N PHE A 24 4.02 -10.82 0.65
CA PHE A 24 3.81 -10.94 2.10
C PHE A 24 5.07 -10.66 2.93
N ASP A 25 6.20 -11.25 2.54
CA ASP A 25 7.48 -11.16 3.27
C ASP A 25 8.34 -9.96 2.86
N THR A 26 7.70 -8.95 2.27
CA THR A 26 8.27 -7.67 1.80
C THR A 26 9.28 -7.80 0.67
N MET A 27 9.34 -8.96 0.00
CA MET A 27 10.16 -9.12 -1.21
C MET A 27 9.60 -8.24 -2.32
N ILE A 28 10.48 -7.40 -2.88
CA ILE A 28 10.21 -6.68 -4.12
C ILE A 28 10.60 -7.58 -5.29
N MET A 29 9.63 -7.83 -6.15
CA MET A 29 9.81 -8.47 -7.44
C MET A 29 9.88 -7.39 -8.52
N GLY A 30 10.85 -7.48 -9.43
CA GLY A 30 11.02 -6.60 -10.58
C GLY A 30 10.69 -7.29 -11.90
N SER A 31 10.19 -6.54 -12.89
CA SER A 31 9.95 -7.03 -14.25
C SER A 31 9.95 -5.89 -15.27
N MET A 32 10.52 -6.13 -16.46
CA MET A 32 10.48 -5.17 -17.58
C MET A 32 9.31 -5.43 -18.54
N ASP A 33 8.80 -6.67 -18.58
CA ASP A 33 7.81 -7.14 -19.56
C ASP A 33 6.48 -7.60 -18.94
N PHE A 34 6.39 -7.57 -17.60
CA PHE A 34 5.28 -8.06 -16.80
C PHE A 34 5.03 -9.58 -16.88
N LYS A 35 5.97 -10.34 -17.46
CA LYS A 35 5.90 -11.80 -17.63
C LYS A 35 7.01 -12.49 -16.86
N SER A 36 8.24 -12.02 -17.03
CA SER A 36 9.43 -12.55 -16.37
C SER A 36 9.75 -11.69 -15.15
N TRP A 37 9.78 -12.31 -13.97
CA TRP A 37 9.98 -11.61 -12.70
C TRP A 37 11.26 -12.06 -12.01
N TYR A 38 12.05 -11.12 -11.51
CA TYR A 38 13.25 -11.37 -10.71
C TYR A 38 13.11 -10.77 -9.31
N ARG A 39 13.84 -11.34 -8.35
CA ARG A 39 13.88 -10.84 -6.97
C ARG A 39 14.85 -9.66 -6.89
N ILE A 40 14.38 -8.50 -6.47
CA ILE A 40 15.23 -7.34 -6.17
C ILE A 40 15.78 -7.45 -4.74
N GLY A 41 14.91 -7.77 -3.78
CA GLY A 41 15.26 -7.88 -2.37
C GLY A 41 14.11 -7.48 -1.46
N LYS A 42 14.24 -7.72 -0.15
CA LYS A 42 13.25 -7.25 0.83
C LYS A 42 13.32 -5.74 0.96
N GLN A 43 12.19 -5.04 0.88
CA GLN A 43 12.13 -3.59 1.02
C GLN A 43 12.41 -3.18 2.47
N PRO A 44 13.48 -2.41 2.75
CA PRO A 44 13.72 -1.89 4.08
C PRO A 44 12.57 -0.99 4.54
N GLY A 45 12.17 -1.16 5.80
CA GLY A 45 11.13 -0.36 6.44
C GLY A 45 9.68 -0.76 6.11
N PHE A 46 9.44 -1.68 5.17
CA PHE A 46 8.10 -2.25 4.97
C PHE A 46 7.80 -3.26 6.09
N PRO A 47 6.65 -3.13 6.79
CA PRO A 47 6.24 -4.15 7.74
C PRO A 47 5.70 -5.40 7.04
N VAL A 48 6.28 -6.56 7.35
CA VAL A 48 5.80 -7.89 6.92
C VAL A 48 4.33 -8.07 7.29
N GLY A 49 3.51 -8.53 6.35
CA GLY A 49 2.09 -8.75 6.59
C GLY A 49 1.35 -9.23 5.34
N GLU A 50 0.15 -9.75 5.56
CA GLU A 50 -0.72 -10.30 4.52
C GLU A 50 -1.33 -9.20 3.66
N CYS A 51 -1.72 -9.56 2.44
CA CYS A 51 -2.38 -8.67 1.47
C CYS A 51 -1.73 -7.28 1.40
N PRO A 52 -0.41 -7.17 1.14
CA PRO A 52 0.26 -5.89 1.05
C PRO A 52 -0.30 -5.05 -0.10
N SER A 53 -0.32 -3.74 0.09
CA SER A 53 -0.60 -2.77 -0.98
C SER A 53 0.35 -1.59 -0.86
N PHE A 54 0.82 -1.09 -1.98
CA PHE A 54 1.72 0.05 -2.05
C PHE A 54 1.27 0.95 -3.19
N PHE A 55 1.00 2.22 -2.88
CA PHE A 55 0.36 3.14 -3.82
C PHE A 55 0.71 4.61 -3.55
N PRO A 56 0.62 5.49 -4.57
CA PRO A 56 0.79 6.93 -4.40
C PRO A 56 -0.24 7.52 -3.42
N LEU A 57 0.15 8.58 -2.72
CA LEU A 57 -0.71 9.28 -1.78
C LEU A 57 -2.07 9.61 -2.42
N PRO A 58 -3.20 9.28 -1.78
CA PRO A 58 -4.52 9.65 -2.28
C PRO A 58 -4.70 11.17 -2.34
N ARG A 59 -5.73 11.61 -3.08
CA ARG A 59 -6.12 13.03 -3.12
C ARG A 59 -6.50 13.53 -1.73
N ALA A 60 -6.34 14.84 -1.52
CA ALA A 60 -6.80 15.49 -0.30
C ALA A 60 -8.29 15.24 -0.06
N THR A 61 -8.67 15.07 1.20
CA THR A 61 -10.06 15.00 1.62
C THR A 61 -10.72 16.36 1.30
N PRO A 62 -11.87 16.38 0.60
CA PRO A 62 -12.54 17.64 0.30
C PRO A 62 -12.85 18.44 1.57
N GLY A 63 -12.50 19.72 1.57
CA GLY A 63 -12.76 20.64 2.69
C GLY A 63 -11.69 20.69 3.77
N THR A 64 -10.60 19.91 3.66
CA THR A 64 -9.46 20.05 4.58
C THR A 64 -8.55 21.19 4.15
N GLY A 65 -8.08 21.97 5.10
CA GLY A 65 -7.02 22.95 4.91
C GLY A 65 -5.62 22.35 4.74
N PRO A 66 -4.59 23.20 4.72
CA PRO A 66 -3.22 22.80 4.41
C PRO A 66 -2.60 21.98 5.54
N ALA A 67 -1.54 21.23 5.21
CA ALA A 67 -0.70 20.63 6.22
C ALA A 67 -0.11 21.70 7.17
N PRO A 68 0.14 21.38 8.46
CA PRO A 68 0.86 22.28 9.36
C PRO A 68 2.19 22.75 8.76
N GLU A 69 2.59 23.98 9.06
CA GLU A 69 3.85 24.53 8.57
C GLU A 69 5.03 23.64 8.98
N GLY A 70 5.90 23.31 8.03
CA GLY A 70 7.04 22.41 8.25
C GLY A 70 6.69 20.92 8.31
N ALA A 71 5.43 20.52 8.14
CA ALA A 71 5.06 19.11 8.07
C ALA A 71 5.69 18.43 6.85
N PRO A 72 6.24 17.21 7.00
CA PRO A 72 6.83 16.50 5.89
C PRO A 72 5.75 16.11 4.87
N THR A 73 6.05 16.24 3.58
CA THR A 73 5.10 15.92 2.51
C THR A 73 5.17 14.44 2.13
N PRO A 74 4.16 13.62 2.45
CA PRO A 74 4.17 12.22 2.05
C PRO A 74 3.92 12.07 0.55
N THR A 75 4.40 10.96 -0.01
CA THR A 75 4.19 10.65 -1.43
C THR A 75 3.50 9.31 -1.65
N HIS A 76 3.57 8.38 -0.68
CA HIS A 76 3.05 7.04 -0.82
C HIS A 76 2.49 6.49 0.49
N VAL A 77 1.67 5.45 0.35
CA VAL A 77 1.12 4.67 1.44
C VAL A 77 1.54 3.21 1.26
N HIS A 78 2.04 2.60 2.33
CA HIS A 78 2.21 1.15 2.43
C HIS A 78 1.16 0.58 3.39
N LYS A 79 0.42 -0.42 2.95
CA LYS A 79 -0.58 -1.14 3.72
C LYS A 79 -0.16 -2.59 3.89
N SER A 80 -0.36 -3.16 5.07
CA SER A 80 -0.27 -4.61 5.29
C SER A 80 -1.20 -5.08 6.41
N SER A 81 -1.69 -6.30 6.29
CA SER A 81 -2.56 -6.98 7.26
C SER A 81 -1.71 -7.73 8.29
N ARG A 82 -1.88 -7.41 9.57
CA ARG A 82 -1.06 -7.90 10.69
C ARG A 82 -1.90 -8.05 11.95
N GLY A 83 -1.83 -9.21 12.59
CA GLY A 83 -2.53 -9.48 13.86
C GLY A 83 -4.06 -9.35 13.76
N GLY A 84 -4.65 -9.81 12.65
CA GLY A 84 -6.09 -9.74 12.44
C GLY A 84 -6.64 -8.33 12.17
N LYS A 85 -5.77 -7.35 11.91
CA LYS A 85 -6.13 -5.97 11.55
C LYS A 85 -5.34 -5.49 10.35
N ASP A 86 -5.85 -4.45 9.71
CA ASP A 86 -5.22 -3.80 8.58
C ASP A 86 -4.60 -2.48 8.98
N TRP A 87 -3.33 -2.32 8.62
CA TRP A 87 -2.51 -1.19 9.03
C TRP A 87 -1.95 -0.49 7.81
N MET A 88 -1.98 0.83 7.82
CA MET A 88 -1.31 1.66 6.83
C MET A 88 -0.22 2.52 7.47
N VAL A 89 0.82 2.80 6.70
CA VAL A 89 1.91 3.71 7.04
C VAL A 89 2.05 4.68 5.88
N VAL A 90 2.09 5.97 6.21
CA VAL A 90 2.26 7.05 5.25
C VAL A 90 3.72 7.49 5.27
N GLY A 91 4.30 7.75 4.10
CA GLY A 91 5.71 8.05 3.99
C GLY A 91 6.13 8.60 2.63
N THR A 92 7.44 8.76 2.45
CA THR A 92 8.05 9.10 1.17
C THR A 92 8.69 7.87 0.54
N TYR A 93 8.55 7.78 -0.78
CA TYR A 93 9.21 6.76 -1.58
C TYR A 93 9.91 7.38 -2.78
N ASN A 94 11.18 7.01 -2.96
CA ASN A 94 11.95 7.30 -4.17
C ASN A 94 12.36 5.97 -4.81
N ALA A 95 12.01 5.78 -6.07
CA ALA A 95 12.43 4.58 -6.80
C ALA A 95 13.96 4.56 -6.96
N GLY A 96 14.57 3.42 -6.65
CA GLY A 96 15.97 3.17 -6.98
C GLY A 96 16.14 2.82 -8.46
N PRO A 97 17.38 2.76 -8.96
CA PRO A 97 17.67 2.19 -10.28
C PRO A 97 17.01 0.82 -10.51
N PRO A 98 16.88 0.38 -11.78
CA PRO A 98 16.44 -0.97 -12.09
C PRO A 98 17.21 -2.03 -11.29
N ASN A 99 16.52 -3.09 -10.87
CA ASN A 99 17.06 -4.18 -10.07
C ASN A 99 17.62 -3.77 -8.69
N THR A 100 17.20 -2.61 -8.16
CA THR A 100 17.55 -2.18 -6.80
C THR A 100 16.32 -1.67 -6.05
N ASN A 101 16.29 -1.88 -4.73
CA ASN A 101 15.20 -1.36 -3.90
C ASN A 101 15.11 0.17 -3.99
N GLY A 102 13.89 0.68 -3.77
CA GLY A 102 13.70 2.11 -3.57
C GLY A 102 14.05 2.53 -2.14
N ASN A 103 14.16 3.84 -1.92
CA ASN A 103 14.28 4.41 -0.60
C ASN A 103 12.87 4.69 -0.06
N TRP A 104 12.54 4.13 1.11
CA TRP A 104 11.28 4.35 1.81
C TRP A 104 11.56 4.99 3.17
N THR A 105 10.85 6.05 3.50
CA THR A 105 10.89 6.68 4.83
C THR A 105 9.47 6.85 5.34
N ALA A 106 9.12 6.11 6.39
CA ALA A 106 7.86 6.31 7.10
C ALA A 106 7.88 7.68 7.80
N LEU A 107 6.84 8.48 7.60
CA LEU A 107 6.72 9.82 8.19
C LEU A 107 5.79 9.85 9.40
N LEU A 108 4.81 8.95 9.44
CA LEU A 108 3.80 8.87 10.49
C LEU A 108 3.75 7.47 11.10
N PRO A 109 3.31 7.33 12.36
CA PRO A 109 3.05 6.03 12.97
C PRO A 109 2.06 5.21 12.14
N SER A 110 2.16 3.88 12.24
CA SER A 110 1.19 3.01 11.59
C SER A 110 -0.19 3.17 12.22
N VAL A 111 -1.22 3.36 11.39
CA VAL A 111 -2.61 3.50 11.83
C VAL A 111 -3.46 2.37 11.29
N LYS A 112 -4.52 2.01 12.02
CA LYS A 112 -5.51 1.03 11.55
C LYS A 112 -6.38 1.68 10.47
N ILE A 113 -6.67 0.93 9.41
CA ILE A 113 -7.60 1.39 8.36
C ILE A 113 -9.03 1.42 8.89
N ASP A 114 -9.41 0.44 9.69
CA ASP A 114 -10.71 0.36 10.35
C ASP A 114 -10.52 -0.26 11.74
N ALA A 115 -11.21 0.29 12.74
CA ALA A 115 -11.11 -0.17 14.13
C ALA A 115 -11.89 -1.48 14.37
N GLY A 116 -12.89 -1.78 13.55
CA GLY A 116 -13.77 -2.94 13.62
C GLY A 116 -13.15 -4.21 13.03
N ASN A 117 -14.02 -5.16 12.65
CA ASN A 117 -13.63 -6.46 12.11
C ASN A 117 -13.35 -6.39 10.62
N PHE A 118 -12.23 -5.78 10.26
CA PHE A 118 -11.84 -5.51 8.88
C PHE A 118 -10.43 -6.06 8.63
N TYR A 119 -10.30 -6.93 7.63
CA TYR A 119 -9.05 -7.63 7.32
C TYR A 119 -8.83 -7.82 5.82
N ALA A 120 -7.60 -8.17 5.43
CA ALA A 120 -7.21 -8.53 4.07
C ALA A 120 -7.63 -7.50 3.01
N SER A 121 -7.67 -6.22 3.39
CA SER A 121 -8.12 -5.17 2.49
C SER A 121 -7.16 -4.93 1.35
N LYS A 122 -7.74 -4.51 0.24
CA LYS A 122 -7.02 -4.17 -0.96
C LYS A 122 -7.62 -2.94 -1.58
N ASP A 123 -6.85 -2.32 -2.45
CA ASP A 123 -7.22 -1.09 -3.08
C ASP A 123 -7.04 -1.14 -4.60
N PHE A 124 -7.67 -0.17 -5.27
CA PHE A 124 -7.42 0.12 -6.67
C PHE A 124 -7.64 1.61 -6.94
N TYR A 125 -7.04 2.08 -8.03
CA TYR A 125 -7.29 3.43 -8.55
C TYR A 125 -8.42 3.37 -9.58
N ASP A 126 -9.45 4.19 -9.39
CA ASP A 126 -10.54 4.43 -10.32
C ASP A 126 -10.17 5.65 -11.19
N PRO A 127 -9.70 5.43 -12.45
CA PRO A 127 -9.29 6.53 -13.32
C PRO A 127 -10.47 7.34 -13.86
N VAL A 128 -11.69 6.79 -13.85
CA VAL A 128 -12.89 7.50 -14.35
C VAL A 128 -13.27 8.62 -13.39
N LYS A 129 -13.11 8.40 -12.07
CA LYS A 129 -13.46 9.38 -11.04
C LYS A 129 -12.25 9.97 -10.30
N GLY A 130 -11.04 9.61 -10.73
CA GLY A 130 -9.78 10.11 -10.15
C GLY A 130 -9.68 9.86 -8.64
N ARG A 131 -10.03 8.66 -8.18
CA ARG A 131 -10.11 8.32 -6.75
C ARG A 131 -9.53 6.95 -6.45
N ARG A 132 -9.12 6.73 -5.20
CA ARG A 132 -8.65 5.43 -4.73
C ARG A 132 -9.73 4.77 -3.90
N ILE A 133 -10.06 3.52 -4.21
CA ILE A 133 -11.08 2.76 -3.52
C ILE A 133 -10.41 1.64 -2.72
N ASN A 134 -10.80 1.49 -1.46
CA ASN A 134 -10.41 0.40 -0.58
C ASN A 134 -11.63 -0.46 -0.23
N PHE A 135 -11.42 -1.78 -0.16
CA PHE A 135 -12.41 -2.75 0.28
C PHE A 135 -11.69 -3.86 1.04
N GLY A 136 -12.40 -4.55 1.93
CA GLY A 136 -11.81 -5.64 2.69
C GLY A 136 -12.82 -6.70 3.08
N TRP A 137 -12.33 -7.69 3.80
CA TRP A 137 -13.13 -8.75 4.38
C TRP A 137 -13.66 -8.28 5.74
N ALA A 138 -14.98 -8.21 5.88
CA ALA A 138 -15.65 -8.01 7.15
C ALA A 138 -15.92 -9.35 7.82
N THR A 139 -15.24 -9.59 8.96
CA THR A 139 -15.47 -10.79 9.76
C THR A 139 -16.65 -10.56 10.70
N VAL A 140 -17.83 -10.99 10.26
CA VAL A 140 -19.10 -10.85 11.00
C VAL A 140 -19.83 -12.21 11.09
N PRO A 141 -20.62 -12.46 12.15
CA PRO A 141 -21.51 -13.64 12.21
C PRO A 141 -22.76 -13.48 11.33
N PRO A 142 -23.41 -14.58 10.89
CA PRO A 142 -22.93 -15.97 10.95
C PRO A 142 -21.89 -16.28 9.87
N ALA A 143 -21.76 -15.39 8.87
CA ALA A 143 -20.83 -15.54 7.76
C ALA A 143 -20.19 -14.19 7.46
N SER A 144 -18.91 -14.25 7.14
CA SER A 144 -18.18 -13.06 6.73
C SER A 144 -18.61 -12.58 5.34
N THR A 145 -18.38 -11.29 5.05
CA THR A 145 -18.75 -10.67 3.79
C THR A 145 -17.69 -9.69 3.33
N GLN A 146 -17.70 -9.31 2.06
CA GLN A 146 -16.94 -8.16 1.58
C GLN A 146 -17.57 -6.86 2.12
N THR A 147 -16.74 -5.90 2.49
CA THR A 147 -17.21 -4.57 2.91
C THR A 147 -17.71 -3.76 1.73
N LEU A 148 -18.57 -2.77 1.99
CA LEU A 148 -18.79 -1.72 1.00
C LEU A 148 -17.45 -1.03 0.67
N PRO A 149 -17.19 -0.71 -0.61
CA PRO A 149 -16.01 0.02 -1.00
C PRO A 149 -16.03 1.44 -0.41
N ARG A 150 -14.89 1.89 0.09
CA ARG A 150 -14.70 3.23 0.65
C ARG A 150 -13.64 3.98 -0.15
N GLU A 151 -13.82 5.27 -0.32
CA GLU A 151 -12.77 6.11 -0.89
C GLU A 151 -11.68 6.36 0.14
N ALA A 152 -10.42 6.18 -0.28
CA ALA A 152 -9.27 6.61 0.50
C ALA A 152 -8.89 8.04 0.09
N THR A 153 -8.79 8.93 1.07
CA THR A 153 -8.36 10.32 0.92
C THR A 153 -7.27 10.65 1.95
N TRP A 154 -6.56 11.76 1.73
CA TRP A 154 -5.51 12.25 2.60
C TRP A 154 -6.00 13.47 3.40
N HIS A 155 -5.88 13.42 4.72
CA HIS A 155 -6.17 14.56 5.60
C HIS A 155 -4.83 15.12 6.10
N ALA A 156 -4.51 16.33 5.66
CA ALA A 156 -3.18 16.92 5.89
C ALA A 156 -3.09 17.74 7.19
N GLU A 157 -4.21 18.33 7.62
CA GLU A 157 -4.38 19.00 8.92
C GLU A 157 -4.34 18.00 10.08
#